data_AF-A0A7S4S256-F1
#
_entry.id   AF-A0A7S4S256-F1
#
_cell.length_a   1.000
_cell.length_b   1.000
_cell.length_c   1.000
_cell.angle_alpha   90.00
_cell.angle_beta   90.00
_cell.angle_gamma   90.00
#
_symmetry.space_group_name_H-M   'P 1'
#
loop_
_entity.id
_entity.type
_entity.pdbx_description
1 polymer ?
#
loop_
_entity_poly.entity_id
_entity_poly.type
_entity_poly.pdbx_seq_one_letter_code
_entity_poly.pdbx_strand_id
1 'polypeptide(L)'
;FEKDVVLLRQLGLRHYNFSVSWPRVQPSGRNPTNPAGLDFYGRLVDCLIRHGIEPIVTLYHWDLPSALQAELGGWMSREVVPLFAGYAREVFRALARRGVRRWITLHEPWCVAVLGHGSGVHAPGHVGPGCEAAYRVGHHLLLAHAEAARVFREELSLDAEGGR
;
A
#
# COMPACT_ATOMS: atom_id res chain seq x y z
N PHE A 1 -15.30 9.39 -5.10
CA PHE A 1 -14.02 9.87 -5.65
C PHE A 1 -14.19 11.08 -6.57
N GLU A 2 -15.00 11.07 -7.64
CA GLU A 2 -15.07 12.25 -8.55
C GLU A 2 -15.49 13.55 -7.84
N LYS A 3 -16.53 13.49 -7.00
CA LYS A 3 -16.95 14.62 -6.15
C LYS A 3 -15.81 15.10 -5.24
N ASP A 4 -15.04 14.16 -4.69
CA ASP A 4 -13.89 14.46 -3.82
C ASP A 4 -12.81 15.19 -4.62
N VAL A 5 -12.49 14.76 -5.85
CA VAL A 5 -11.52 15.42 -6.73
C VAL A 5 -11.94 16.85 -7.09
N VAL A 6 -13.23 17.08 -7.36
CA VAL A 6 -13.76 18.43 -7.61
C VAL A 6 -13.53 19.33 -6.40
N LEU A 7 -13.80 18.83 -5.18
CA LEU A 7 -13.56 19.58 -3.95
C LEU A 7 -12.07 19.88 -3.75
N LEU A 8 -11.19 18.90 -3.96
CA LEU A 8 -9.73 19.11 -3.88
C LEU A 8 -9.27 20.22 -4.84
N ARG A 9 -9.83 20.24 -6.06
CA ARG A 9 -9.52 21.28 -7.05
C ARG A 9 -10.01 22.66 -6.64
N GLN A 10 -11.21 22.74 -6.07
CA GLN A 10 -11.80 23.99 -5.55
C GLN A 10 -10.99 24.54 -4.38
N LEU A 11 -10.45 23.67 -3.52
CA LEU A 11 -9.53 24.04 -2.43
C LEU A 11 -8.14 24.47 -2.92
N GLY A 12 -7.85 24.37 -4.22
CA GLY A 12 -6.55 24.75 -4.79
C GLY A 12 -5.41 23.79 -4.45
N LEU A 13 -5.73 22.56 -4.01
CA LEU A 13 -4.72 21.55 -3.69
C LEU A 13 -4.03 21.08 -4.97
N ARG A 14 -2.70 20.95 -4.90
CA ARG A 14 -1.88 20.49 -6.04
C ARG A 14 -1.52 19.01 -5.96
N HIS A 15 -1.74 18.41 -4.80
CA HIS A 15 -1.26 17.10 -4.42
C HIS A 15 -2.38 16.38 -3.68
N TYR A 16 -2.54 15.08 -3.93
CA TYR A 16 -3.47 14.26 -3.15
C TYR A 16 -2.83 12.92 -2.81
N ASN A 17 -2.63 12.67 -1.51
CA ASN A 17 -2.17 11.38 -1.01
C ASN A 17 -3.38 10.50 -0.68
N PHE A 18 -3.45 9.33 -1.30
CA PHE A 18 -4.45 8.31 -1.00
C PHE A 18 -3.78 6.94 -0.87
N SER A 19 -4.43 6.03 -0.14
CA SER A 19 -3.99 4.64 -0.06
C SER A 19 -4.74 3.73 -1.04
N VAL A 20 -4.02 2.76 -1.59
CA VAL A 20 -4.62 1.64 -2.32
C VAL A 20 -4.92 0.56 -1.31
N SER A 21 -6.15 0.03 -1.32
CA SER A 21 -6.53 -0.97 -0.36
C SER A 21 -6.07 -2.35 -0.78
N TRP A 22 -5.20 -2.98 0.01
CA TRP A 22 -4.67 -4.31 -0.30
C TRP A 22 -5.80 -5.35 -0.47
N PRO A 23 -6.75 -5.54 0.47
CA PRO A 23 -7.83 -6.52 0.31
C PRO A 23 -8.78 -6.20 -0.84
N ARG A 24 -8.87 -4.93 -1.30
CA ARG A 24 -9.65 -4.60 -2.51
C ARG A 24 -8.98 -5.12 -3.77
N VAL A 25 -7.66 -5.03 -3.84
CA VAL A 25 -6.84 -5.45 -4.99
C VAL A 25 -6.59 -6.96 -4.96
N GLN A 26 -6.33 -7.54 -3.79
CA GLN A 26 -6.09 -8.97 -3.57
C GLN A 26 -6.88 -9.41 -2.33
N PRO A 27 -8.12 -9.91 -2.49
CA PRO A 27 -8.98 -10.28 -1.36
C PRO A 27 -8.37 -11.30 -0.40
N SER A 28 -7.60 -12.27 -0.92
CA SER A 28 -6.87 -13.26 -0.13
C SER A 28 -5.46 -12.79 0.32
N GLY A 29 -5.09 -11.55 -0.01
CA GLY A 29 -3.74 -11.01 0.12
C GLY A 29 -2.72 -11.62 -0.84
N ARG A 30 -3.18 -12.38 -1.83
CA ARG A 30 -2.39 -13.03 -2.86
C ARG A 30 -3.07 -12.88 -4.22
N ASN A 31 -2.35 -13.21 -5.28
CA ASN A 31 -2.94 -13.31 -6.61
C ASN A 31 -4.00 -14.43 -6.66
N PRO A 32 -4.98 -14.32 -7.59
CA PRO A 32 -5.13 -13.28 -8.61
C PRO A 32 -5.61 -11.92 -8.05
N THR A 33 -5.27 -10.83 -8.74
CA THR A 33 -5.82 -9.51 -8.44
C THR A 33 -7.30 -9.41 -8.85
N ASN A 34 -8.07 -8.59 -8.13
CA ASN A 34 -9.40 -8.15 -8.53
C ASN A 34 -9.30 -6.98 -9.54
N PRO A 35 -9.63 -7.18 -10.84
CA PRO A 35 -9.48 -6.15 -11.86
C PRO A 35 -10.33 -4.91 -11.59
N ALA A 36 -11.54 -5.09 -11.04
CA ALA A 36 -12.41 -3.96 -10.69
C ALA A 36 -11.82 -3.10 -9.57
N GLY A 37 -11.05 -3.70 -8.67
CA GLY A 37 -10.32 -3.01 -7.62
C GLY A 37 -9.24 -2.09 -8.19
N LEU A 38 -8.41 -2.59 -9.11
CA LEU A 38 -7.38 -1.80 -9.77
C LEU A 38 -7.95 -0.73 -10.71
N ASP A 39 -9.02 -1.05 -11.45
CA ASP A 39 -9.69 -0.10 -12.34
C ASP A 39 -10.19 1.15 -11.58
N PHE A 40 -10.77 0.95 -10.39
CA PHE A 40 -11.20 2.06 -9.54
C PHE A 40 -10.05 3.05 -9.26
N TYR A 41 -8.87 2.54 -8.87
CA TYR A 41 -7.71 3.39 -8.58
C TYR A 41 -7.14 4.02 -9.85
N GLY A 42 -7.16 3.30 -10.98
CA GLY A 42 -6.80 3.86 -12.28
C GLY A 42 -7.67 5.07 -12.66
N ARG A 43 -8.99 4.94 -12.55
CA ARG A 43 -9.94 6.04 -12.82
C ARG A 43 -9.77 7.22 -11.85
N LEU A 44 -9.44 6.95 -10.58
CA LEU A 44 -9.09 8.00 -9.61
C LEU A 44 -7.83 8.76 -10.04
N VAL A 45 -6.76 8.05 -10.40
CA VAL A 45 -5.51 8.66 -10.89
C VAL A 45 -5.76 9.52 -12.12
N ASP A 46 -6.48 8.99 -13.12
CA ASP A 46 -6.81 9.74 -14.33
C ASP A 46 -7.60 11.00 -14.00
N CYS A 47 -8.56 10.92 -13.07
CA CYS A 47 -9.36 12.06 -12.64
C CYS A 47 -8.51 13.13 -11.94
N LEU A 48 -7.62 12.75 -11.01
CA LEU A 48 -6.71 13.68 -10.34
C LEU A 48 -5.84 14.43 -11.35
N ILE A 49 -5.22 13.70 -12.28
CA ILE A 49 -4.34 14.27 -13.31
C ILE A 49 -5.12 15.21 -14.24
N ARG A 50 -6.33 14.84 -14.68
CA ARG A 50 -7.19 15.73 -15.49
C ARG A 50 -7.51 17.04 -14.78
N HIS A 51 -7.58 17.04 -13.45
CA HIS A 51 -7.79 18.24 -12.65
C HIS A 51 -6.49 18.95 -12.23
N GLY A 52 -5.34 18.53 -12.73
CA GLY A 52 -4.04 19.13 -12.40
C GLY A 52 -3.57 18.85 -10.97
N ILE A 53 -4.04 17.77 -10.37
CA ILE A 53 -3.68 17.33 -9.02
C ILE A 53 -2.74 16.13 -9.16
N GLU A 54 -1.54 16.24 -8.58
CA GLU A 54 -0.56 15.15 -8.65
C GLU A 54 -0.87 14.08 -7.59
N PRO A 55 -1.05 12.80 -8.00
CA PRO A 55 -1.31 11.71 -7.08
C PRO A 55 -0.04 11.29 -6.32
N ILE A 56 -0.18 11.07 -5.02
CA ILE A 56 0.79 10.37 -4.17
C ILE A 56 0.11 9.09 -3.69
N VAL A 57 0.71 7.93 -3.94
CA VAL A 57 0.09 6.64 -3.61
C VAL A 57 0.77 6.01 -2.41
N THR A 58 -0.02 5.71 -1.38
CA THR A 58 0.38 4.90 -0.23
C THR A 58 -0.05 3.44 -0.44
N LEU A 59 0.89 2.49 -0.41
CA LEU A 59 0.59 1.07 -0.67
C LEU A 59 -0.05 0.36 0.52
N TYR A 60 0.31 0.72 1.75
CA TYR A 60 -0.25 0.09 2.94
C TYR A 60 -0.66 1.11 3.98
N HIS A 61 -1.94 1.07 4.37
CA HIS A 61 -2.49 1.95 5.40
C HIS A 61 -3.34 1.13 6.38
N TRP A 62 -2.65 0.17 7.02
CA TRP A 62 -3.16 -0.63 8.15
C TRP A 62 -4.30 -1.60 7.78
N ASP A 63 -4.48 -1.87 6.49
CA ASP A 63 -5.58 -2.65 5.95
C ASP A 63 -5.07 -4.02 5.46
N LEU A 64 -4.45 -4.78 6.36
CA LEU A 64 -3.99 -6.13 6.03
C LEU A 64 -5.19 -7.00 5.62
N PRO A 65 -5.12 -7.76 4.52
CA PRO A 65 -6.14 -8.74 4.18
C PRO A 65 -6.36 -9.73 5.32
N SER A 66 -7.60 -9.90 5.76
CA SER A 66 -7.95 -10.75 6.91
C SER A 66 -7.53 -12.21 6.71
N ALA A 67 -7.51 -12.70 5.47
CA ALA A 67 -7.00 -14.02 5.13
C ALA A 67 -5.53 -14.22 5.57
N LEU A 68 -4.67 -13.21 5.35
CA LEU A 68 -3.26 -13.28 5.79
C LEU A 68 -3.14 -13.25 7.32
N GLN A 69 -4.02 -12.50 8.00
CA GLN A 69 -4.07 -12.51 9.47
C GLN A 69 -4.49 -13.89 10.00
N ALA A 70 -5.50 -14.50 9.41
CA ALA A 70 -6.05 -15.78 9.85
C ALA A 70 -5.09 -16.96 9.57
N GLU A 71 -4.45 -16.97 8.40
CA GLU A 71 -3.62 -18.10 7.95
C GLU A 71 -2.17 -18.01 8.47
N LEU A 72 -1.60 -16.79 8.50
CA LEU A 72 -0.17 -16.59 8.77
C LEU A 72 0.09 -15.79 10.06
N GLY A 73 -0.95 -15.30 10.74
CA GLY A 73 -0.78 -14.36 11.85
C GLY A 73 -0.38 -12.94 11.40
N GLY A 74 -0.53 -12.63 10.11
CA GLY A 74 -0.25 -11.32 9.55
C GLY A 74 1.21 -10.91 9.70
N TRP A 75 1.46 -9.65 10.10
CA TRP A 75 2.82 -9.12 10.18
C TRP A 75 3.72 -9.80 11.22
N MET A 76 3.18 -10.67 12.08
CA MET A 76 4.00 -11.55 12.93
C MET A 76 4.75 -12.62 12.13
N SER A 77 4.28 -12.97 10.94
CA SER A 77 4.96 -13.90 10.03
C SER A 77 5.79 -13.17 8.99
N ARG A 78 7.03 -13.63 8.83
CA ARG A 78 7.95 -13.15 7.78
C ARG A 78 7.43 -13.46 6.38
N GLU A 79 6.54 -14.44 6.23
CA GLU A 79 5.97 -14.83 4.93
C GLU A 79 5.10 -13.72 4.31
N VAL A 80 4.62 -12.75 5.09
CA VAL A 80 3.88 -11.61 4.56
C VAL A 80 4.76 -10.65 3.73
N VAL A 81 6.08 -10.62 3.99
CA VAL A 81 7.03 -9.75 3.29
C VAL A 81 7.01 -9.95 1.76
N PRO A 82 7.23 -11.17 1.21
CA PRO A 82 7.16 -11.38 -0.24
C PRO A 82 5.75 -11.20 -0.80
N LEU A 83 4.69 -11.46 -0.02
CA LEU A 83 3.31 -11.23 -0.46
C LEU A 83 3.01 -9.74 -0.65
N PHE A 84 3.47 -8.90 0.28
CA PHE A 84 3.39 -7.44 0.15
C PHE A 84 4.18 -6.94 -1.06
N ALA A 85 5.37 -7.48 -1.32
CA ALA A 85 6.16 -7.13 -2.50
C ALA A 85 5.45 -7.51 -3.81
N GLY A 86 4.79 -8.68 -3.85
CA GLY A 86 3.97 -9.10 -4.99
C GLY A 86 2.78 -8.17 -5.22
N TYR A 87 2.04 -7.83 -4.16
CA TYR A 87 0.99 -6.82 -4.19
C TYR A 87 1.49 -5.46 -4.71
N ALA A 88 2.60 -4.96 -4.17
CA ALA A 88 3.21 -3.70 -4.57
C ALA A 88 3.54 -3.71 -6.08
N ARG A 89 4.06 -4.81 -6.61
CA ARG A 89 4.35 -4.98 -8.05
C ARG A 89 3.12 -4.73 -8.92
N GLU A 90 2.00 -5.35 -8.58
CA GLU A 90 0.75 -5.21 -9.35
C GLU A 90 0.22 -3.77 -9.31
N VAL A 91 0.30 -3.11 -8.15
CA VAL A 91 -0.12 -1.70 -8.01
C VAL A 91 0.82 -0.76 -8.76
N PHE A 92 2.13 -0.96 -8.69
CA PHE A 92 3.11 -0.16 -9.45
C PHE A 92 2.84 -0.28 -10.96
N ARG A 93 2.72 -1.50 -11.49
CA ARG A 93 2.44 -1.72 -12.92
C ARG A 93 1.15 -1.04 -13.37
N ALA A 94 0.10 -1.12 -12.55
CA ALA A 94 -1.20 -0.56 -12.89
C ALA A 94 -1.20 0.98 -12.88
N LEU A 95 -0.57 1.62 -11.90
CA LEU A 95 -0.73 3.07 -11.69
C LEU A 95 0.49 3.91 -12.12
N ALA A 96 1.70 3.35 -12.21
CA ALA A 96 2.87 4.09 -12.72
C ALA A 96 2.65 4.52 -14.17
N ARG A 97 2.14 3.61 -15.02
CA ARG A 97 1.76 3.88 -16.42
C ARG A 97 0.66 4.93 -16.56
N ARG A 98 -0.13 5.15 -15.50
CA ARG A 98 -1.18 6.18 -15.43
C ARG A 98 -0.65 7.53 -14.95
N GLY A 99 0.65 7.66 -14.69
CA GLY A 99 1.29 8.92 -14.34
C GLY A 99 1.59 9.11 -12.84
N VAL A 100 1.43 8.07 -12.00
CA VAL A 100 1.87 8.16 -10.60
C VAL A 100 3.39 8.13 -10.51
N ARG A 101 3.97 9.17 -9.90
CA ARG A 101 5.43 9.31 -9.74
C ARG A 101 5.90 9.22 -8.29
N ARG A 102 5.01 9.42 -7.31
CA ARG A 102 5.35 9.46 -5.88
C ARG A 102 4.62 8.39 -5.09
N TRP A 103 5.40 7.70 -4.27
CA TRP A 103 4.99 6.46 -3.63
C TRP A 103 5.42 6.45 -2.17
N ILE A 104 4.55 5.92 -1.33
CA ILE A 104 4.78 5.62 0.08
C ILE A 104 4.48 4.13 0.24
N THR A 105 5.43 3.37 0.77
CA THR A 105 5.24 1.91 0.97
C THR A 105 4.32 1.65 2.15
N LEU A 106 4.66 2.18 3.33
CA LEU A 106 3.96 1.95 4.58
C LEU A 106 3.62 3.28 5.24
N HIS A 107 2.35 3.49 5.59
CA HIS A 107 1.94 4.61 6.43
C HIS A 107 2.15 4.26 7.91
N GLU A 108 2.91 5.10 8.62
CA GLU A 108 3.11 5.01 10.08
C GLU A 108 3.34 3.57 10.58
N PRO A 109 4.43 2.88 10.16
CA PRO A 109 4.68 1.49 10.55
C PRO A 109 4.83 1.32 12.07
N TRP A 110 5.17 2.38 12.80
CA TRP A 110 5.15 2.39 14.26
C TRP A 110 3.76 2.10 14.82
N CYS A 111 2.69 2.67 14.25
CA CYS A 111 1.31 2.42 14.69
C CYS A 111 0.94 0.94 14.49
N VAL A 112 1.31 0.34 13.35
CA VAL A 112 1.07 -1.08 13.06
C VAL A 112 1.78 -2.00 14.07
N ALA A 113 3.03 -1.69 14.39
CA ALA A 113 3.84 -2.46 15.33
C ALA A 113 3.39 -2.27 16.79
N VAL A 114 3.35 -1.03 17.27
CA VAL A 114 3.14 -0.72 18.69
C VAL A 114 1.68 -0.69 19.07
N LEU A 115 0.81 -0.07 18.26
CA LEU A 115 -0.62 -0.02 18.55
C LEU A 115 -1.33 -1.32 18.16
N GLY A 116 -0.86 -2.02 17.12
CA GLY A 116 -1.41 -3.31 16.69
C GLY A 116 -0.92 -4.52 17.49
N HIS A 117 0.34 -4.51 17.96
CA HIS A 117 1.00 -5.69 18.55
C HIS A 117 1.75 -5.42 19.87
N GLY A 118 1.62 -4.22 20.44
CA GLY A 118 2.13 -3.90 21.78
C GLY A 118 0.99 -3.56 22.74
N SER A 119 0.32 -2.44 22.50
CA SER A 119 -0.82 -1.98 23.32
C SER A 119 -2.17 -2.55 22.89
N GLY A 120 -2.29 -3.09 21.67
CA GLY A 120 -3.53 -3.68 21.15
C GLY A 120 -4.67 -2.70 20.89
N VAL A 121 -4.41 -1.38 20.86
CA VAL A 121 -5.42 -0.34 20.61
C VAL A 121 -5.91 -0.37 19.14
N HIS A 122 -5.05 -0.78 18.21
CA HIS A 122 -5.40 -0.97 16.80
C HIS A 122 -5.48 -2.44 16.45
N ALA A 123 -6.16 -2.76 15.34
CA ALA A 123 -6.14 -4.11 14.76
C ALA A 123 -4.68 -4.58 14.54
N PRO A 124 -4.37 -5.87 14.77
CA PRO A 124 -5.27 -6.96 15.14
C PRO A 124 -5.66 -7.02 16.63
N GLY A 125 -5.25 -6.04 17.44
CA GLY A 125 -5.55 -6.01 18.87
C GLY A 125 -4.69 -6.97 19.68
N HIS A 126 -3.50 -7.31 19.18
CA HIS A 126 -2.61 -8.24 19.86
C HIS A 126 -1.96 -7.57 21.08
N VAL A 127 -2.10 -8.21 22.23
CA VAL A 127 -1.47 -7.83 23.49
C VAL A 127 -0.60 -9.01 23.94
N GLY A 128 0.69 -8.78 24.07
CA GLY A 128 1.67 -9.77 24.51
C GLY A 128 2.55 -9.22 25.65
N PRO A 129 3.26 -10.08 26.37
CA PRO A 129 4.19 -9.63 27.40
C PRO A 129 5.35 -8.84 26.78
N GLY A 130 5.64 -7.67 27.33
CA GLY A 130 6.74 -6.82 26.87
C GLY A 130 6.51 -6.25 25.47
N CYS A 131 7.59 -6.14 24.68
CA CYS A 131 7.62 -5.43 23.40
C CYS A 131 8.06 -6.33 22.22
N GLU A 132 8.19 -7.64 22.43
CA GLU A 132 8.73 -8.57 21.43
C GLU A 132 7.92 -8.59 20.12
N ALA A 133 6.60 -8.71 20.23
CA ALA A 133 5.72 -8.73 19.06
C ALA A 133 5.78 -7.42 18.26
N ALA A 134 5.81 -6.27 18.94
CA ALA A 134 5.98 -4.97 18.30
C ALA A 134 7.32 -4.86 17.55
N TYR A 135 8.43 -5.30 18.14
CA TYR A 135 9.73 -5.29 17.46
C TYR A 135 9.78 -6.26 16.28
N ARG A 136 9.20 -7.46 16.43
CA ARG A 136 9.12 -8.46 15.36
C ARG A 136 8.34 -7.93 14.16
N VAL A 137 7.17 -7.35 14.41
CA VAL A 137 6.34 -6.71 13.37
C VAL A 137 7.06 -5.54 12.74
N GLY A 138 7.69 -4.68 13.54
CA GLY A 138 8.50 -3.57 13.05
C GLY A 138 9.62 -4.04 12.12
N HIS A 139 10.31 -5.14 12.47
CA HIS A 139 11.33 -5.75 11.63
C HIS A 139 10.76 -6.23 10.28
N HIS A 140 9.63 -6.95 10.30
CA HIS A 140 9.01 -7.43 9.05
C HIS A 140 8.47 -6.29 8.18
N LEU A 141 7.95 -5.22 8.77
CA LEU A 141 7.54 -4.01 8.05
C LEU A 141 8.75 -3.36 7.35
N LEU A 142 9.90 -3.25 8.01
CA LEU A 142 11.11 -2.71 7.38
C LEU A 142 11.64 -3.60 6.24
N LEU A 143 11.56 -4.92 6.39
CA LEU A 143 11.87 -5.86 5.29
C LEU A 143 10.89 -5.70 4.12
N ALA A 144 9.59 -5.56 4.41
CA ALA A 144 8.54 -5.34 3.40
C ALA A 144 8.74 -4.02 2.64
N HIS A 145 9.14 -2.96 3.36
CA HIS A 145 9.55 -1.69 2.75
C HIS A 145 10.72 -1.89 1.79
N ALA A 146 11.78 -2.57 2.22
CA ALA A 146 12.98 -2.80 1.40
C ALA A 146 12.67 -3.60 0.14
N GLU A 147 11.87 -4.67 0.26
CA GLU A 147 11.45 -5.48 -0.89
C GLU A 147 10.55 -4.70 -1.85
N ALA A 148 9.56 -3.95 -1.36
CA ALA A 148 8.73 -3.10 -2.20
C ALA A 148 9.56 -2.03 -2.93
N ALA A 149 10.58 -1.44 -2.28
CA ALA A 149 11.50 -0.50 -2.90
C ALA A 149 12.38 -1.15 -3.98
N ARG A 150 12.76 -2.43 -3.81
CA ARG A 150 13.45 -3.20 -4.84
C ARG A 150 12.56 -3.42 -6.06
N VAL A 151 11.33 -3.89 -5.84
CA VAL A 151 10.33 -4.07 -6.91
C VAL A 151 10.06 -2.76 -7.64
N PHE A 152 9.93 -1.64 -6.93
CA PHE A 152 9.75 -0.32 -7.52
C PHE A 152 10.89 0.01 -8.50
N ARG A 153 12.14 -0.18 -8.08
CA ARG A 153 13.30 0.09 -8.96
C ARG A 153 13.27 -0.79 -10.21
N GLU A 154 12.96 -2.08 -10.06
CA GLU A 154 12.86 -3.02 -11.20
C GLU A 154 11.80 -2.60 -12.21
N GLU A 155 10.58 -2.28 -11.75
CA GLU A 155 9.48 -1.95 -12.65
C GLU A 155 9.66 -0.57 -13.32
N LEU A 156 10.16 0.43 -12.58
CA LEU A 156 10.32 1.78 -13.13
C LEU A 156 11.64 2.00 -13.88
N SER A 157 12.68 1.18 -13.67
CA SER A 157 13.85 1.19 -14.55
C SER A 157 13.52 0.65 -15.95
N LEU A 158 12.64 -0.35 -16.04
CA LEU A 158 12.21 -0.94 -17.30
C LEU A 158 11.36 0.04 -18.14
N ASP A 159 10.52 0.85 -17.50
CA ASP A 159 9.73 1.88 -18.18
C ASP A 159 10.61 3.04 -18.73
N ALA A 160 11.81 3.27 -18.17
CA ALA A 160 12.73 4.31 -18.64
C ALA A 160 13.52 3.92 -19.90
N GLU A 161 13.72 2.62 -20.15
CA GLU A 161 14.42 2.12 -21.34
C GLU A 161 13.50 1.93 -22.56
N GLY A 162 12.19 1.72 -22.35
CA GLY A 162 11.19 1.56 -23.42
C GLY A 162 10.55 2.85 -23.95
N GLY A 163 10.97 4.01 -23.45
CA GLY A 163 10.38 5.33 -23.75
C GLY A 163 11.29 6.28 -24.54
N ARG A 164 12.02 5.77 -25.54
CA ARG A 164 12.76 6.57 -26.52
C ARG A 164 12.18 6.38 -27.92
#